data_AF-A0A2V9I916-F1
#
_entry.id   AF-A0A2V9I916-F1
#
_cell.length_a   1.000
_cell.length_b   1.000
_cell.length_c   1.000
_cell.angle_alpha   90.00
_cell.angle_beta   90.00
_cell.angle_gamma   90.00
#
_symmetry.space_group_name_H-M   'P 1'
#
loop_
_entity.id
_entity.type
_entity.pdbx_description
1 polymer ?
#
loop_
_entity_poly.entity_id
_entity_poly.type
_entity_poly.pdbx_seq_one_letter_code
_entity_poly.pdbx_strand_id
1 'polypeptide(L)'
;MTMRVLSKLLLAFIASGVLYLRQPERVLDAPIGTEKFGQLIAGLSEPEGYFDSDNFVSNEAAYLRVLPAMRRLAIRGGAYLGVGPDQNYTYIAEMRPRLAVILDIRRQNALQHLYFKALFQLSRDRDEYLERLFGRLLAPHAKNEKISELLRRSDQAPRDPAFISLKIAEAIAAMQAWNIGLTHEDFKAVEYIAYAFVNGGPDIKFTSYNRAPRPHHPSYRSLLEARDPNGAQLSYLAQEDRFRTVKELHRENRIVPVVGDFGGPSAFHQVAQELRSRGLEVKCFYASNVEFYLFRTERWHSYLGNLRVLPLAQDSYIIRSYANMWQAHPAQVPGSYMTTVMQSLNTFLANEAAGRNETYWDLVTRDYIIQ
;
A
#
# COMPACT_ATOMS: atom_id res chain seq x y z
N MET A 1 -69.03 11.85 -35.09
CA MET A 1 -69.34 11.72 -33.66
C MET A 1 -69.25 10.22 -33.37
N THR A 2 -68.27 9.63 -32.70
CA THR A 2 -67.41 10.03 -31.57
C THR A 2 -66.06 9.28 -31.58
N MET A 3 -65.03 9.99 -31.09
CA MET A 3 -63.68 9.65 -30.60
C MET A 3 -63.23 8.17 -30.46
N ARG A 4 -61.98 7.87 -30.86
CA ARG A 4 -60.83 7.69 -29.94
C ARG A 4 -59.51 7.36 -30.67
N VAL A 5 -58.52 8.21 -30.44
CA VAL A 5 -57.09 8.06 -30.77
C VAL A 5 -56.46 7.09 -29.76
N LEU A 6 -55.70 6.09 -30.20
CA LEU A 6 -54.79 5.34 -29.32
C LEU A 6 -53.54 4.86 -30.09
N SER A 7 -52.49 5.67 -29.96
CA SER A 7 -51.08 5.31 -29.69
C SER A 7 -50.59 3.89 -30.06
N LYS A 8 -49.76 3.81 -31.11
CA LYS A 8 -48.78 2.72 -31.27
C LYS A 8 -47.50 3.09 -30.52
N LEU A 9 -47.32 2.53 -29.32
CA LEU A 9 -46.07 2.55 -28.58
C LEU A 9 -45.15 1.44 -29.14
N LEU A 10 -44.05 1.87 -29.75
CA LEU A 10 -42.93 1.02 -30.12
C LEU A 10 -42.16 0.67 -28.82
N LEU A 11 -42.32 -0.55 -28.30
CA LEU A 11 -41.46 -1.06 -27.24
C LEU A 11 -40.06 -1.31 -27.84
N ALA A 12 -39.17 -0.34 -27.70
CA ALA A 12 -37.74 -0.58 -27.82
C ALA A 12 -37.27 -1.30 -26.55
N PHE A 13 -37.00 -2.60 -26.67
CA PHE A 13 -36.29 -3.37 -25.66
C PHE A 13 -34.84 -2.84 -25.59
N ILE A 14 -34.59 -1.86 -24.72
CA ILE A 14 -33.22 -1.51 -24.33
C ILE A 14 -32.74 -2.67 -23.46
N ALA A 15 -32.10 -3.63 -24.10
CA ALA A 15 -31.23 -4.57 -23.41
C ALA A 15 -30.12 -3.74 -22.76
N SER A 16 -30.30 -3.42 -21.48
CA SER A 16 -29.26 -2.94 -20.57
C SER A 16 -28.26 -4.07 -20.31
N GLY A 17 -27.60 -4.51 -21.38
CA GLY A 17 -26.35 -5.22 -21.29
C GLY A 17 -25.34 -4.24 -20.75
N VAL A 18 -25.04 -4.34 -19.46
CA VAL A 18 -23.81 -3.81 -18.89
C VAL A 18 -22.69 -4.42 -19.72
N LEU A 19 -22.20 -3.66 -20.69
CA LEU A 19 -20.93 -3.93 -21.36
C LEU A 19 -19.90 -3.92 -20.24
N TYR A 20 -19.61 -5.10 -19.69
CA TYR A 20 -18.33 -5.37 -19.06
C TYR A 20 -17.31 -5.11 -20.17
N LEU A 21 -16.83 -3.87 -20.23
CA LEU A 21 -15.62 -3.53 -20.97
C LEU A 21 -14.57 -4.48 -20.42
N ARG A 22 -14.27 -5.52 -21.20
CA ARG A 22 -13.19 -6.47 -20.93
C ARG A 22 -11.96 -5.60 -20.74
N GLN A 23 -11.48 -5.49 -19.50
CA GLN A 23 -10.27 -4.72 -19.24
C GLN A 23 -9.18 -5.30 -20.15
N PRO A 24 -8.44 -4.46 -20.90
CA PRO A 24 -7.42 -4.96 -21.82
C PRO A 24 -6.53 -5.93 -21.07
N GLU A 25 -6.37 -7.12 -21.64
CA GLU A 25 -5.61 -8.20 -21.01
C GLU A 25 -4.19 -7.70 -20.79
N ARG A 26 -3.77 -7.74 -19.53
CA ARG A 26 -2.52 -7.16 -19.09
C ARG A 26 -1.39 -8.05 -19.60
N VAL A 27 -0.66 -7.60 -20.62
CA VAL A 27 0.58 -8.27 -21.03
C VAL A 27 1.65 -7.94 -19.98
N LEU A 28 1.73 -8.78 -18.95
CA LEU A 28 2.83 -8.78 -18.01
C LEU A 28 4.02 -9.51 -18.64
N ASP A 29 5.24 -9.07 -18.31
CA ASP A 29 6.43 -9.90 -18.55
C ASP A 29 6.31 -11.23 -17.80
N ALA A 30 7.19 -12.19 -18.05
CA ALA A 30 7.23 -13.40 -17.25
C ALA A 30 7.32 -13.08 -15.72
N PRO A 31 6.69 -13.89 -14.85
CA PRO A 31 6.86 -13.79 -13.41
C PRO A 31 8.34 -13.77 -13.02
N ILE A 32 8.68 -13.05 -11.94
CA ILE A 32 10.07 -12.98 -11.46
C ILE A 32 10.36 -14.28 -10.69
N GLY A 33 11.38 -15.03 -11.09
CA GLY A 33 11.79 -16.25 -10.38
C GLY A 33 12.30 -15.95 -8.96
N THR A 34 12.15 -16.90 -8.04
CA THR A 34 12.50 -16.70 -6.60
C THR A 34 13.96 -16.32 -6.38
N GLU A 35 14.90 -16.92 -7.12
CA GLU A 35 16.32 -16.55 -7.06
C GLU A 35 16.52 -15.08 -7.46
N LYS A 36 15.94 -14.66 -8.59
CA LYS A 36 16.00 -13.27 -9.05
C LYS A 36 15.31 -12.32 -8.07
N PHE A 37 14.22 -12.76 -7.43
CA PHE A 37 13.56 -11.99 -6.38
C PHE A 37 14.49 -11.72 -5.19
N GLY A 38 15.21 -12.73 -4.72
CA GLY A 38 16.23 -12.57 -3.68
C GLY A 38 17.35 -11.61 -4.11
N GLN A 39 17.85 -11.75 -5.34
CA GLN A 39 18.85 -10.84 -5.91
C GLN A 39 18.35 -9.40 -6.00
N LEU A 40 17.06 -9.17 -6.32
CA LEU A 40 16.47 -7.84 -6.33
C LEU A 40 16.41 -7.23 -4.93
N ILE A 41 15.97 -7.99 -3.93
CA ILE A 41 15.92 -7.48 -2.56
C ILE A 41 17.33 -7.08 -2.10
N ALA A 42 18.32 -7.95 -2.29
CA ALA A 42 19.69 -7.68 -1.88
C ALA A 42 20.33 -6.54 -2.67
N GLY A 43 20.20 -6.55 -4.01
CA GLY A 43 20.86 -5.61 -4.91
C GLY A 43 20.13 -4.28 -5.11
N LEU A 44 18.93 -4.10 -4.58
CA LEU A 44 18.26 -2.79 -4.55
C LEU A 44 18.41 -2.12 -3.18
N SER A 45 18.66 -2.91 -2.14
CA SER A 45 18.77 -2.42 -0.77
C SER A 45 20.09 -1.69 -0.52
N GLU A 46 20.09 -0.86 0.50
CA GLU A 46 21.27 -0.26 1.11
C GLU A 46 21.30 -0.60 2.62
N PRO A 47 22.37 -0.24 3.36
CA PRO A 47 22.41 -0.46 4.81
C PRO A 47 21.21 0.16 5.52
N GLU A 48 20.70 -0.51 6.56
CA GLU A 48 19.56 0.00 7.31
C GLU A 48 19.91 1.30 8.05
N GLY A 49 18.93 2.20 8.12
CA GLY A 49 19.01 3.38 8.96
C GLY A 49 18.10 3.24 10.18
N TYR A 50 17.92 4.36 10.89
CA TYR A 50 17.17 4.40 12.13
C TYR A 50 15.83 5.13 11.97
N PHE A 51 14.79 4.58 12.58
CA PHE A 51 13.51 5.26 12.77
C PHE A 51 12.89 4.83 14.10
N ASP A 52 12.35 5.79 14.85
CA ASP A 52 11.92 5.62 16.24
C ASP A 52 10.50 5.01 16.37
N SER A 53 10.28 3.88 15.68
CA SER A 53 8.99 3.19 15.65
C SER A 53 9.08 1.81 14.99
N ASP A 54 8.33 0.86 15.53
CA ASP A 54 8.01 -0.42 14.87
C ASP A 54 7.15 -0.23 13.61
N ASN A 55 6.33 0.83 13.55
CA ASN A 55 5.51 1.25 12.41
C ASN A 55 4.91 0.08 11.60
N PHE A 56 4.32 -0.90 12.30
CA PHE A 56 3.75 -2.10 11.68
C PHE A 56 2.48 -1.81 10.88
N VAL A 57 1.74 -0.77 11.27
CA VAL A 57 0.53 -0.32 10.59
C VAL A 57 0.55 1.19 10.46
N SER A 58 -0.07 1.70 9.39
CA SER A 58 -0.17 3.13 9.14
C SER A 58 -0.93 3.87 10.24
N ASN A 59 -0.66 5.16 10.41
CA ASN A 59 -1.48 6.07 11.22
C ASN A 59 -2.36 7.01 10.36
N GLU A 60 -2.50 6.74 9.07
CA GLU A 60 -3.20 7.57 8.10
C GLU A 60 -4.67 7.16 7.92
N ALA A 61 -5.56 7.67 8.79
CA ALA A 61 -6.98 7.30 8.76
C ALA A 61 -7.69 7.60 7.42
N ALA A 62 -7.25 8.61 6.68
CA ALA A 62 -7.86 9.07 5.43
C ALA A 62 -7.11 8.65 4.15
N TYR A 63 -6.29 7.59 4.20
CA TYR A 63 -5.43 7.18 3.07
C TYR A 63 -6.19 6.84 1.77
N LEU A 64 -7.47 6.42 1.87
CA LEU A 64 -8.29 6.13 0.69
C LEU A 64 -8.72 7.38 -0.12
N ARG A 65 -8.50 8.59 0.42
CA ARG A 65 -9.01 9.84 -0.16
C ARG A 65 -8.60 10.08 -1.60
N VAL A 66 -7.42 9.62 -1.99
CA VAL A 66 -6.86 9.84 -3.33
C VAL A 66 -7.34 8.84 -4.37
N LEU A 67 -7.99 7.73 -3.98
CA LEU A 67 -8.40 6.68 -4.91
C LEU A 67 -9.36 7.15 -6.02
N PRO A 68 -10.37 8.02 -5.77
CA PRO A 68 -11.20 8.57 -6.84
C PRO A 68 -10.39 9.33 -7.89
N ALA A 69 -9.44 10.16 -7.46
CA ALA A 69 -8.55 10.88 -8.37
C ALA A 69 -7.64 9.93 -9.16
N MET A 70 -7.09 8.89 -8.51
CA MET A 70 -6.29 7.87 -9.20
C MET A 70 -7.09 7.16 -10.31
N ARG A 71 -8.38 6.90 -10.09
CA ARG A 71 -9.27 6.31 -11.12
C ARG A 71 -9.54 7.27 -12.26
N ARG A 72 -9.88 8.53 -11.94
CA ARG A 72 -10.19 9.56 -12.94
C ARG A 72 -8.99 9.83 -13.85
N LEU A 73 -7.78 9.84 -13.28
CA LEU A 73 -6.52 10.03 -14.00
C LEU A 73 -5.98 8.74 -14.62
N ALA A 74 -6.73 7.63 -14.54
CA ALA A 74 -6.36 6.33 -15.08
C ALA A 74 -4.95 5.87 -14.65
N ILE A 75 -4.56 6.13 -13.39
CA ILE A 75 -3.26 5.71 -12.85
C ILE A 75 -3.24 4.18 -12.74
N ARG A 76 -2.67 3.54 -13.77
CA ARG A 76 -2.62 2.09 -13.95
C ARG A 76 -1.31 1.66 -14.59
N GLY A 77 -0.90 0.42 -14.35
CA GLY A 77 0.32 -0.14 -14.95
C GLY A 77 1.59 0.54 -14.42
N GLY A 78 2.67 0.57 -15.22
CA GLY A 78 3.95 1.18 -14.85
C GLY A 78 4.57 0.58 -13.58
N ALA A 79 5.48 1.33 -12.96
CA ALA A 79 6.08 1.00 -11.67
C ALA A 79 5.42 1.80 -10.54
N TYR A 80 5.23 1.14 -9.40
CA TYR A 80 4.81 1.74 -8.13
C TYR A 80 6.00 1.75 -7.17
N LEU A 81 6.25 2.89 -6.54
CA LEU A 81 7.19 2.99 -5.42
C LEU A 81 6.42 3.50 -4.20
N GLY A 82 6.77 3.05 -3.00
CA GLY A 82 6.20 3.64 -1.80
C GLY A 82 6.90 3.26 -0.51
N VAL A 83 6.80 4.12 0.50
CA VAL A 83 7.25 3.81 1.87
C VAL A 83 6.25 2.94 2.60
N GLY A 84 6.71 1.97 3.38
CA GLY A 84 5.87 1.01 4.09
C GLY A 84 4.89 1.61 5.12
N PRO A 85 4.03 0.78 5.75
CA PRO A 85 3.88 -0.67 5.54
C PRO A 85 2.80 -1.04 4.49
N ASP A 86 1.69 -1.67 4.89
CA ASP A 86 0.77 -2.38 4.00
C ASP A 86 -0.33 -1.53 3.36
N GLN A 87 -0.47 -0.26 3.74
CA GLN A 87 -1.36 0.69 3.03
C GLN A 87 -1.00 0.81 1.54
N ASN A 88 0.26 0.54 1.19
CA ASN A 88 0.73 0.39 -0.19
C ASN A 88 -0.10 -0.62 -0.98
N TYR A 89 -0.53 -1.74 -0.38
CA TYR A 89 -1.28 -2.78 -1.08
C TYR A 89 -2.62 -2.28 -1.62
N THR A 90 -3.22 -1.28 -0.98
CA THR A 90 -4.45 -0.66 -1.46
C THR A 90 -4.23 0.14 -2.75
N TYR A 91 -3.14 0.91 -2.82
CA TYR A 91 -2.75 1.62 -4.04
C TYR A 91 -2.28 0.65 -5.12
N ILE A 92 -1.54 -0.39 -4.76
CA ILE A 92 -1.10 -1.47 -5.66
C ILE A 92 -2.29 -2.23 -6.25
N ALA A 93 -3.30 -2.56 -5.43
CA ALA A 93 -4.53 -3.22 -5.91
C ALA A 93 -5.30 -2.33 -6.90
N GLU A 94 -5.31 -1.03 -6.67
CA GLU A 94 -5.95 -0.04 -7.55
C GLU A 94 -5.17 0.12 -8.86
N MET A 95 -3.87 0.36 -8.77
CA MET A 95 -2.98 0.69 -9.90
C MET A 95 -2.64 -0.54 -10.74
N ARG A 96 -2.53 -1.72 -10.14
CA ARG A 96 -2.01 -2.94 -10.77
C ARG A 96 -0.66 -2.65 -11.48
N PRO A 97 0.42 -2.36 -10.73
CA PRO A 97 1.73 -2.00 -11.27
C PRO A 97 2.49 -3.23 -11.78
N ARG A 98 3.25 -3.10 -12.88
CA ARG A 98 4.06 -4.19 -13.47
C ARG A 98 5.19 -4.63 -12.52
N LEU A 99 5.65 -3.70 -11.68
CA LEU A 99 6.56 -3.89 -10.58
C LEU A 99 6.22 -2.88 -9.47
N ALA A 100 6.15 -3.33 -8.23
CA ALA A 100 6.04 -2.48 -7.06
C ALA A 100 7.31 -2.63 -6.21
N VAL A 101 7.90 -1.52 -5.82
CA VAL A 101 9.02 -1.48 -4.88
C VAL A 101 8.54 -0.78 -3.61
N ILE A 102 8.61 -1.47 -2.48
CA ILE A 102 8.27 -0.87 -1.18
C ILE A 102 9.60 -0.61 -0.46
N LEU A 103 9.94 0.68 -0.28
CA LEU A 103 11.21 1.13 0.29
C LEU A 103 10.99 1.68 1.69
N ASP A 104 11.72 1.19 2.69
CA ASP A 104 11.70 1.75 4.04
C ASP A 104 13.13 1.78 4.58
N ILE A 105 13.44 2.77 5.41
CA ILE A 105 14.76 2.92 6.01
C ILE A 105 15.12 1.74 6.93
N ARG A 106 14.11 1.00 7.43
CA ARG A 106 14.28 -0.12 8.36
C ARG A 106 14.23 -1.46 7.63
N ARG A 107 15.19 -2.33 7.94
CA ARG A 107 15.16 -3.74 7.50
C ARG A 107 13.91 -4.48 7.98
N GLN A 108 13.44 -4.18 9.18
CA GLN A 108 12.24 -4.78 9.77
C GLN A 108 10.99 -4.61 8.89
N ASN A 109 10.83 -3.48 8.18
CA ASN A 109 9.71 -3.30 7.27
C ASN A 109 9.81 -4.19 6.03
N ALA A 110 11.01 -4.36 5.48
CA ALA A 110 11.23 -5.29 4.39
C ALA A 110 10.91 -6.75 4.79
N LEU A 111 11.33 -7.14 6.00
CA LEU A 111 10.99 -8.45 6.59
C LEU A 111 9.48 -8.62 6.83
N GLN A 112 8.79 -7.56 7.25
CA GLN A 112 7.33 -7.56 7.41
C GLN A 112 6.62 -7.82 6.07
N HIS A 113 7.05 -7.19 4.98
CA HIS A 113 6.49 -7.46 3.65
C HIS A 113 6.80 -8.87 3.13
N LEU A 114 7.94 -9.46 3.52
CA LEU A 114 8.24 -10.87 3.26
C LEU A 114 7.34 -11.81 4.07
N TYR A 115 7.07 -11.48 5.34
CA TYR A 115 6.09 -12.20 6.15
C TYR A 115 4.70 -12.14 5.50
N PHE A 116 4.23 -10.96 5.10
CA PHE A 116 2.96 -10.82 4.37
C PHE A 116 2.93 -11.62 3.08
N LYS A 117 4.03 -11.62 2.29
CA LYS A 117 4.14 -12.46 1.09
C LYS A 117 3.92 -13.94 1.41
N ALA A 118 4.48 -14.46 2.51
CA ALA A 118 4.27 -15.85 2.94
C ALA A 118 2.80 -16.10 3.29
N LEU A 119 2.16 -15.17 4.01
CA LEU A 119 0.74 -15.26 4.32
C LEU A 119 -0.12 -15.27 3.05
N PHE A 120 0.12 -14.38 2.09
CA PHE A 120 -0.58 -14.36 0.80
C PHE A 120 -0.38 -15.66 0.01
N GLN A 121 0.83 -16.21 0.00
CA GLN A 121 1.15 -17.46 -0.68
C GLN A 121 0.37 -18.64 -0.08
N LEU A 122 0.30 -18.71 1.25
CA LEU A 122 -0.33 -19.82 1.98
C LEU A 122 -1.85 -19.70 2.05
N SER A 123 -2.41 -18.49 1.96
CA SER A 123 -3.84 -18.25 2.17
C SER A 123 -4.63 -18.39 0.90
N ARG A 124 -5.70 -19.19 0.91
CA ARG A 124 -6.56 -19.32 -0.27
C ARG A 124 -7.25 -18.01 -0.60
N ASP A 125 -7.88 -17.36 0.36
CA ASP A 125 -8.67 -16.12 0.25
C ASP A 125 -8.31 -15.13 1.38
N ARG A 126 -9.00 -13.98 1.42
CA ARG A 126 -8.76 -12.95 2.44
C ARG A 126 -9.12 -13.40 3.87
N ASP A 127 -10.00 -14.37 4.02
CA ASP A 127 -10.41 -14.90 5.32
C ASP A 127 -9.25 -15.67 5.93
N GLU A 128 -8.70 -16.60 5.15
CA GLU A 128 -7.51 -17.37 5.51
C GLU A 128 -6.25 -16.54 5.72
N TYR A 129 -6.17 -15.40 5.04
CA TYR A 129 -5.09 -14.44 5.26
C TYR A 129 -5.18 -13.83 6.66
N LEU A 130 -6.37 -13.42 7.08
CA LEU A 130 -6.58 -12.86 8.42
C LEU A 130 -6.50 -13.93 9.52
N GLU A 131 -6.90 -15.17 9.24
CA GLU A 131 -6.67 -16.31 10.14
C GLU A 131 -5.20 -16.45 10.51
N ARG A 132 -4.33 -16.39 9.50
CA ARG A 132 -2.89 -16.52 9.69
C ARG A 132 -2.27 -15.26 10.28
N LEU A 133 -2.71 -14.08 9.84
CA LEU A 133 -2.18 -12.81 10.34
C LEU A 133 -2.45 -12.62 11.84
N PHE A 134 -3.67 -12.95 12.30
CA PHE A 134 -4.06 -12.77 13.70
C PHE A 134 -3.97 -14.04 14.53
N GLY A 135 -3.66 -15.19 13.91
CA GLY A 135 -3.56 -16.48 14.59
C GLY A 135 -4.89 -16.95 15.19
N ARG A 136 -6.00 -16.76 14.46
CA ARG A 136 -7.35 -17.12 14.93
C ARG A 136 -8.09 -17.91 13.86
N LEU A 137 -8.52 -19.12 14.17
CA LEU A 137 -9.32 -19.94 13.26
C LEU A 137 -10.75 -19.38 13.15
N LEU A 138 -11.17 -18.98 11.95
CA LEU A 138 -12.48 -18.35 11.75
C LEU A 138 -13.56 -19.41 11.55
N ALA A 139 -14.74 -19.16 12.13
CA ALA A 139 -15.91 -19.98 11.85
C ALA A 139 -16.30 -19.86 10.35
N PRO A 140 -16.75 -20.93 9.68
CA PRO A 140 -17.16 -20.88 8.28
C PRO A 140 -18.23 -19.81 8.00
N HIS A 141 -18.18 -19.21 6.81
CA HIS A 141 -19.14 -18.19 6.39
C HIS A 141 -19.47 -18.31 4.89
N ALA A 142 -20.51 -17.58 4.45
CA ALA A 142 -20.80 -17.40 3.03
C ALA A 142 -19.70 -16.58 2.33
N LYS A 143 -19.58 -16.68 1.01
CA LYS A 143 -18.59 -15.89 0.28
C LYS A 143 -18.99 -14.40 0.25
N ASN A 144 -17.99 -13.53 0.10
CA ASN A 144 -18.14 -12.08 -0.18
C ASN A 144 -18.75 -11.22 0.94
N GLU A 145 -18.57 -11.56 2.22
CA GLU A 145 -19.00 -10.66 3.30
C GLU A 145 -18.20 -9.36 3.36
N LYS A 146 -18.78 -8.34 4.00
CA LYS A 146 -18.08 -7.08 4.27
C LYS A 146 -16.87 -7.34 5.16
N ILE A 147 -15.80 -6.57 4.97
CA ILE A 147 -14.59 -6.65 5.82
C ILE A 147 -14.90 -6.47 7.31
N SER A 148 -15.91 -5.65 7.66
CA SER A 148 -16.36 -5.48 9.04
C SER A 148 -16.89 -6.78 9.68
N GLU A 149 -17.59 -7.61 8.91
CA GLU A 149 -18.08 -8.91 9.42
C GLU A 149 -16.93 -9.91 9.58
N LEU A 150 -15.99 -9.91 8.63
CA LEU A 150 -14.77 -10.73 8.72
C LEU A 150 -13.96 -10.40 9.98
N LEU A 151 -13.76 -9.11 10.26
CA LEU A 151 -13.05 -8.67 11.47
C LEU A 151 -13.84 -9.00 12.74
N ARG A 152 -15.16 -8.88 12.72
CA ARG A 152 -16.02 -9.30 13.85
C ARG A 152 -15.90 -10.80 14.13
N ARG A 153 -15.85 -11.65 13.09
CA ARG A 153 -15.59 -13.10 13.26
C ARG A 153 -14.21 -13.35 13.86
N SER A 154 -13.20 -12.59 13.44
CA SER A 154 -11.86 -12.66 14.03
C SER A 154 -11.88 -12.32 15.52
N ASP A 155 -12.71 -11.40 15.98
CA ASP A 155 -12.81 -11.09 17.43
C ASP A 155 -13.45 -12.19 18.25
N GLN A 156 -14.40 -12.92 17.65
CA GLN A 156 -15.13 -14.00 18.29
C GLN A 156 -14.37 -15.33 18.27
N ALA A 157 -13.40 -15.46 17.36
CA ALA A 157 -12.59 -16.65 17.24
C ALA A 157 -11.66 -16.83 18.47
N PRO A 158 -11.51 -18.07 18.97
CA PRO A 158 -10.67 -18.34 20.13
C PRO A 158 -9.19 -18.04 19.84
N ARG A 159 -8.47 -17.61 20.87
CA ARG A 159 -7.01 -17.51 20.84
C ARG A 159 -6.42 -18.84 21.29
N ASP A 160 -6.11 -19.70 20.32
CA ASP A 160 -5.48 -21.00 20.57
C ASP A 160 -3.96 -20.89 20.35
N PRO A 161 -3.14 -21.03 21.42
CA PRO A 161 -1.67 -20.99 21.29
C PRO A 161 -1.10 -22.02 20.30
N ALA A 162 -1.69 -23.22 20.21
CA ALA A 162 -1.22 -24.24 19.28
C ALA A 162 -1.46 -23.82 17.83
N PHE A 163 -2.63 -23.26 17.54
CA PHE A 163 -2.96 -22.70 16.23
C PHE A 163 -2.04 -21.53 15.86
N ILE A 164 -1.81 -20.60 16.80
CA ILE A 164 -0.90 -19.45 16.62
C ILE A 164 0.51 -19.94 16.25
N SER A 165 1.09 -20.82 17.07
CA SER A 165 2.45 -21.33 16.83
C SER A 165 2.55 -22.09 15.51
N LEU A 166 1.52 -22.88 15.15
CA LEU A 166 1.46 -23.58 13.88
C LEU A 166 1.47 -22.60 12.69
N LYS A 167 0.64 -21.56 12.71
CA LYS A 167 0.54 -20.60 11.59
C LYS A 167 1.80 -19.76 11.40
N ILE A 168 2.46 -19.39 12.49
CA ILE A 168 3.76 -18.72 12.43
C ILE A 168 4.83 -19.66 11.85
N ALA A 169 4.87 -20.92 12.32
CA ALA A 169 5.82 -21.91 11.81
C ALA A 169 5.62 -22.21 10.31
N GLU A 170 4.38 -22.32 9.83
CA GLU A 170 4.05 -22.48 8.41
C GLU A 170 4.60 -21.30 7.56
N ALA A 171 4.43 -20.07 8.05
CA ALA A 171 4.95 -18.88 7.36
C ALA A 171 6.48 -18.84 7.32
N ILE A 172 7.14 -19.15 8.45
CA ILE A 172 8.61 -19.23 8.53
C ILE A 172 9.16 -20.31 7.60
N ALA A 173 8.55 -21.50 7.59
CA ALA A 173 8.95 -22.59 6.70
C ALA A 173 8.82 -22.20 5.22
N ALA A 174 7.74 -21.49 4.85
CA ALA A 174 7.57 -20.98 3.49
C ALA A 174 8.68 -19.95 3.13
N MET A 175 9.04 -19.06 4.05
CA MET A 175 10.12 -18.09 3.85
C MET A 175 11.49 -18.76 3.72
N GLN A 176 11.78 -19.77 4.55
CA GLN A 176 13.01 -20.56 4.47
C GLN A 176 13.12 -21.27 3.10
N ALA A 177 12.02 -21.82 2.59
CA ALA A 177 12.00 -22.52 1.31
C ALA A 177 12.34 -21.63 0.10
N TRP A 178 12.18 -20.30 0.21
CA TRP A 178 12.57 -19.38 -0.85
C TRP A 178 14.10 -19.28 -1.04
N ASN A 179 14.88 -19.62 -0.01
CA ASN A 179 16.34 -19.59 -0.03
C ASN A 179 16.94 -18.27 -0.58
N ILE A 180 16.40 -17.12 -0.13
CA ILE A 180 16.79 -15.78 -0.58
C ILE A 180 17.83 -15.09 0.33
N GLY A 181 18.55 -15.86 1.16
CA GLY A 181 19.61 -15.33 2.02
C GLY A 181 19.16 -14.62 3.29
N LEU A 182 17.98 -14.99 3.84
CA LEU A 182 17.56 -14.52 5.17
C LEU A 182 18.38 -15.17 6.28
N THR A 183 18.77 -14.38 7.27
CA THR A 183 19.60 -14.80 8.41
C THR A 183 18.76 -15.29 9.58
N HIS A 184 19.41 -15.88 10.59
CA HIS A 184 18.74 -16.26 11.84
C HIS A 184 18.10 -15.05 12.56
N GLU A 185 18.78 -13.90 12.57
CA GLU A 185 18.23 -12.68 13.17
C GLU A 185 17.03 -12.12 12.38
N ASP A 186 17.03 -12.27 11.05
CA ASP A 186 15.86 -11.93 10.24
C ASP A 186 14.64 -12.76 10.64
N PHE A 187 14.81 -14.06 10.90
CA PHE A 187 13.69 -14.92 11.34
C PHE A 187 13.19 -14.57 12.75
N LYS A 188 14.09 -14.18 13.68
CA LYS A 188 13.66 -13.65 14.99
C LYS A 188 12.85 -12.36 14.85
N ALA A 189 13.28 -11.45 13.98
CA ALA A 189 12.54 -10.23 13.69
C ALA A 189 11.16 -10.54 13.07
N VAL A 190 11.07 -11.52 12.17
CA VAL A 190 9.80 -12.01 11.61
C VAL A 190 8.88 -12.60 12.68
N GLU A 191 9.41 -13.40 13.61
CA GLU A 191 8.63 -13.92 14.75
C GLU A 191 8.08 -12.77 15.61
N TYR A 192 8.91 -11.77 15.93
CA TYR A 192 8.47 -10.59 16.66
C TYR A 192 7.34 -9.84 15.94
N ILE A 193 7.47 -9.63 14.62
CA ILE A 193 6.43 -9.04 13.78
C ILE A 193 5.14 -9.87 13.84
N ALA A 194 5.25 -11.19 13.66
CA ALA A 194 4.09 -12.09 13.68
C ALA A 194 3.35 -12.02 15.01
N TYR A 195 4.06 -12.08 16.14
CA TYR A 195 3.46 -11.94 17.46
C TYR A 195 2.86 -10.55 17.71
N ALA A 196 3.42 -9.47 17.14
CA ALA A 196 2.80 -8.15 17.23
C ALA A 196 1.40 -8.13 16.60
N PHE A 197 1.22 -8.72 15.42
CA PHE A 197 -0.08 -8.86 14.76
C PHE A 197 -1.03 -9.81 15.50
N VAL A 198 -0.54 -10.93 16.03
CA VAL A 198 -1.36 -11.87 16.83
C VAL A 198 -1.87 -11.19 18.12
N ASN A 199 -0.97 -10.51 18.84
CA ASN A 199 -1.29 -9.89 20.12
C ASN A 199 -2.22 -8.69 19.96
N GLY A 200 -1.91 -7.81 19.00
CA GLY A 200 -2.73 -6.63 18.70
C GLY A 200 -4.03 -6.96 17.96
N GLY A 201 -4.05 -8.03 17.17
CA GLY A 201 -5.19 -8.42 16.35
C GLY A 201 -5.64 -7.29 15.41
N PRO A 202 -6.95 -7.23 15.07
CA PRO A 202 -7.50 -6.11 14.31
C PRO A 202 -7.28 -4.74 14.96
N ASP A 203 -7.07 -4.67 16.27
CA ASP A 203 -7.00 -3.39 16.98
C ASP A 203 -5.55 -2.89 17.21
N ILE A 204 -4.56 -3.56 16.61
CA ILE A 204 -3.17 -3.08 16.59
C ILE A 204 -3.11 -1.64 16.04
N LYS A 205 -2.25 -0.81 16.64
CA LYS A 205 -2.05 0.60 16.29
C LYS A 205 -0.58 0.89 16.06
N PHE A 206 -0.31 1.96 15.32
CA PHE A 206 1.01 2.55 15.24
C PHE A 206 1.52 2.95 16.64
N THR A 207 2.72 2.53 16.97
CA THR A 207 3.48 2.87 18.18
C THR A 207 4.85 3.39 17.83
N SER A 208 5.38 4.30 18.64
CA SER A 208 6.81 4.61 18.63
C SER A 208 7.51 3.85 19.75
N TYR A 209 8.83 3.68 19.68
CA TYR A 209 9.54 3.00 20.75
C TYR A 209 9.35 3.73 22.08
N ASN A 210 9.09 2.95 23.12
CA ASN A 210 8.84 3.43 24.48
C ASN A 210 7.67 4.44 24.60
N ARG A 211 6.74 4.46 23.64
CA ARG A 211 5.57 5.36 23.65
C ARG A 211 4.28 4.62 23.28
N ALA A 212 3.25 4.85 24.08
CA ALA A 212 1.91 4.36 23.79
C ALA A 212 1.37 4.96 22.47
N PRO A 213 0.45 4.27 21.76
CA PRO A 213 -0.25 4.85 20.62
C PRO A 213 -0.95 6.14 21.01
N ARG A 214 -0.94 7.14 20.11
CA ARG A 214 -1.72 8.37 20.34
C ARG A 214 -3.22 8.07 20.17
N PRO A 215 -4.11 8.77 20.89
CA PRO A 215 -5.56 8.52 20.82
C PRO A 215 -6.14 8.60 19.40
N HIS A 216 -5.61 9.51 18.57
CA HIS A 216 -6.05 9.73 17.19
C HIS A 216 -5.44 8.75 16.17
N HIS A 217 -4.50 7.88 16.56
CA HIS A 217 -4.00 6.86 15.64
C HIS A 217 -5.13 5.85 15.34
N PRO A 218 -5.44 5.59 14.06
CA PRO A 218 -6.37 4.53 13.68
C PRO A 218 -5.82 3.17 14.14
N SER A 219 -6.72 2.24 14.45
CA SER A 219 -6.34 0.83 14.48
C SER A 219 -6.29 0.26 13.07
N TYR A 220 -5.69 -0.91 12.95
CA TYR A 220 -5.69 -1.64 11.69
C TYR A 220 -7.12 -1.93 11.18
N ARG A 221 -8.05 -2.27 12.09
CA ARG A 221 -9.49 -2.35 11.81
C ARG A 221 -10.01 -1.07 11.18
N SER A 222 -9.72 0.09 11.77
CA SER A 222 -10.16 1.38 11.23
C SER A 222 -9.62 1.62 9.81
N LEU A 223 -8.38 1.22 9.52
CA LEU A 223 -7.79 1.32 8.17
C LEU A 223 -8.45 0.37 7.17
N LEU A 224 -8.77 -0.86 7.59
CA LEU A 224 -9.40 -1.87 6.75
C LEU A 224 -10.87 -1.54 6.46
N GLU A 225 -11.57 -0.97 7.44
CA GLU A 225 -12.99 -0.56 7.35
C GLU A 225 -13.19 0.84 6.77
N ALA A 226 -12.10 1.60 6.59
CA ALA A 226 -12.13 2.95 6.04
C ALA A 226 -12.90 3.04 4.71
N ARG A 227 -13.51 4.20 4.49
CA ARG A 227 -14.25 4.52 3.27
C ARG A 227 -13.57 5.64 2.52
N ASP A 228 -13.60 5.56 1.20
CA ASP A 228 -13.21 6.68 0.35
C ASP A 228 -14.28 7.81 0.41
N PRO A 229 -14.04 8.97 -0.22
CA PRO A 229 -15.00 10.07 -0.25
C PRO A 229 -16.36 9.73 -0.89
N ASN A 230 -16.44 8.65 -1.66
CA ASN A 230 -17.69 8.16 -2.28
C ASN A 230 -18.39 7.10 -1.40
N GLY A 231 -17.87 6.82 -0.21
CA GLY A 231 -18.44 5.85 0.74
C GLY A 231 -18.04 4.40 0.48
N ALA A 232 -17.14 4.12 -0.47
CA ALA A 232 -16.71 2.77 -0.81
C ALA A 232 -15.59 2.26 0.11
N GLN A 233 -15.70 1.02 0.57
CA GLN A 233 -14.59 0.32 1.26
C GLN A 233 -13.63 -0.25 0.23
N LEU A 234 -12.39 0.25 0.24
CA LEU A 234 -11.41 0.01 -0.81
C LEU A 234 -10.03 -0.38 -0.27
N SER A 235 -9.93 -0.79 1.00
CA SER A 235 -8.71 -1.46 1.47
C SER A 235 -8.41 -2.69 0.62
N TYR A 236 -7.17 -3.16 0.60
CA TYR A 236 -6.79 -4.34 -0.19
C TYR A 236 -7.51 -5.63 0.26
N LEU A 237 -8.03 -5.68 1.49
CA LEU A 237 -8.85 -6.77 2.03
C LEU A 237 -10.37 -6.51 1.96
N ALA A 238 -10.78 -5.32 1.50
CA ALA A 238 -12.21 -4.97 1.46
C ALA A 238 -13.03 -5.90 0.58
N GLN A 239 -12.43 -6.42 -0.50
CA GLN A 239 -13.07 -7.29 -1.49
C GLN A 239 -12.08 -8.38 -1.94
N GLU A 240 -12.60 -9.56 -2.26
CA GLU A 240 -11.78 -10.71 -2.68
C GLU A 240 -10.95 -10.41 -3.94
N ASP A 241 -11.49 -9.70 -4.93
CA ASP A 241 -10.75 -9.33 -6.15
C ASP A 241 -9.52 -8.45 -5.88
N ARG A 242 -9.60 -7.58 -4.86
CA ARG A 242 -8.48 -6.73 -4.44
C ARG A 242 -7.41 -7.57 -3.74
N PHE A 243 -7.83 -8.48 -2.86
CA PHE A 243 -6.94 -9.46 -2.23
C PHE A 243 -6.23 -10.31 -3.27
N ARG A 244 -6.97 -10.86 -4.26
CA ARG A 244 -6.43 -11.67 -5.35
C ARG A 244 -5.44 -10.92 -6.20
N THR A 245 -5.70 -9.64 -6.48
CA THR A 245 -4.77 -8.79 -7.22
C THR A 245 -3.42 -8.69 -6.50
N VAL A 246 -3.43 -8.43 -5.19
CA VAL A 246 -2.19 -8.31 -4.39
C VAL A 246 -1.51 -9.67 -4.22
N LYS A 247 -2.29 -10.72 -3.94
CA LYS A 247 -1.81 -12.11 -3.86
C LYS A 247 -1.08 -12.52 -5.13
N GLU A 248 -1.62 -12.19 -6.29
CA GLU A 248 -1.03 -12.52 -7.58
C GLU A 248 0.31 -11.81 -7.80
N LEU A 249 0.38 -10.51 -7.49
CA LEU A 249 1.63 -9.77 -7.54
C LEU A 249 2.68 -10.31 -6.57
N HIS A 250 2.28 -10.79 -5.38
CA HIS A 250 3.18 -11.51 -4.47
C HIS A 250 3.62 -12.86 -5.03
N ARG A 251 2.70 -13.65 -5.62
CA ARG A 251 2.99 -14.95 -6.25
C ARG A 251 4.01 -14.80 -7.37
N GLU A 252 3.87 -13.75 -8.17
CA GLU A 252 4.76 -13.45 -9.29
C GLU A 252 6.03 -12.68 -8.90
N ASN A 253 6.27 -12.50 -7.59
CA ASN A 253 7.44 -11.79 -7.03
C ASN A 253 7.59 -10.34 -7.55
N ARG A 254 6.47 -9.66 -7.80
CA ARG A 254 6.41 -8.28 -8.33
C ARG A 254 6.27 -7.21 -7.27
N ILE A 255 6.13 -7.57 -6.00
CA ILE A 255 6.21 -6.64 -4.88
C ILE A 255 7.54 -6.91 -4.18
N VAL A 256 8.50 -6.02 -4.40
CA VAL A 256 9.88 -6.14 -3.95
C VAL A 256 10.09 -5.22 -2.74
N PRO A 257 10.23 -5.76 -1.52
CA PRO A 257 10.61 -4.97 -0.36
C PRO A 257 12.10 -4.64 -0.41
N VAL A 258 12.45 -3.40 -0.10
CA VAL A 258 13.81 -2.85 -0.20
C VAL A 258 14.12 -2.01 1.04
N VAL A 259 15.33 -2.16 1.57
CA VAL A 259 15.85 -1.24 2.59
C VAL A 259 16.40 -0.01 1.87
N GLY A 260 15.84 1.16 2.14
CA GLY A 260 16.20 2.38 1.43
C GLY A 260 15.80 3.64 2.19
N ASP A 261 16.75 4.56 2.30
CA ASP A 261 16.54 5.90 2.80
C ASP A 261 16.25 6.85 1.63
N PHE A 262 15.20 7.66 1.77
CA PHE A 262 14.81 8.63 0.75
C PHE A 262 15.91 9.67 0.48
N GLY A 263 16.71 10.01 1.49
CA GLY A 263 17.91 10.83 1.36
C GLY A 263 19.21 10.02 1.34
N GLY A 264 19.12 8.69 1.15
CA GLY A 264 20.26 7.77 1.08
C GLY A 264 20.94 7.78 -0.30
N PRO A 265 22.15 7.22 -0.40
CA PRO A 265 22.97 7.35 -1.60
C PRO A 265 22.69 6.31 -2.69
N SER A 266 22.04 5.16 -2.39
CA SER A 266 22.10 3.99 -3.28
C SER A 266 20.74 3.46 -3.70
N ALA A 267 19.78 3.28 -2.77
CA ALA A 267 18.57 2.51 -3.05
C ALA A 267 17.77 3.06 -4.26
N PHE A 268 17.56 4.38 -4.32
CA PHE A 268 16.86 5.01 -5.44
C PHE A 268 17.59 4.88 -6.78
N HIS A 269 18.93 4.96 -6.76
CA HIS A 269 19.75 4.77 -7.95
C HIS A 269 19.68 3.33 -8.48
N GLN A 270 19.77 2.34 -7.58
CA GLN A 270 19.65 0.92 -7.92
C GLN A 270 18.25 0.60 -8.47
N VAL A 271 17.19 1.14 -7.83
CA VAL A 271 15.81 1.01 -8.33
C VAL A 271 15.67 1.66 -9.71
N ALA A 272 16.21 2.87 -9.92
CA ALA A 272 16.15 3.52 -11.21
C ALA A 272 16.81 2.69 -12.32
N GLN A 273 17.97 2.09 -12.05
CA GLN A 273 18.66 1.21 -12.99
C GLN A 273 17.83 -0.02 -13.34
N GLU A 274 17.23 -0.67 -12.33
CA GLU A 274 16.38 -1.84 -12.53
C GLU A 274 15.09 -1.51 -13.30
N LEU A 275 14.51 -0.33 -13.07
CA LEU A 275 13.35 0.11 -13.84
C LEU A 275 13.71 0.38 -15.31
N ARG A 276 14.86 1.03 -15.56
CA ARG A 276 15.34 1.28 -16.94
C ARG A 276 15.65 -0.01 -17.68
N SER A 277 16.26 -1.00 -17.02
CA SER A 277 16.56 -2.31 -17.63
C SER A 277 15.30 -3.06 -18.09
N ARG A 278 14.16 -2.76 -17.46
CA ARG A 278 12.84 -3.32 -17.80
C ARG A 278 11.99 -2.43 -18.71
N GLY A 279 12.47 -1.25 -19.09
CA GLY A 279 11.68 -0.24 -19.80
C GLY A 279 10.43 0.19 -19.01
N LEU A 280 10.55 0.29 -17.69
CA LEU A 280 9.49 0.73 -16.79
C LEU A 280 9.70 2.16 -16.34
N GLU A 281 8.59 2.90 -16.25
CA GLU A 281 8.53 4.23 -15.68
C GLU A 281 7.68 4.24 -14.40
N VAL A 282 8.07 5.06 -13.44
CA VAL A 282 7.32 5.30 -12.20
C VAL A 282 6.08 6.12 -12.53
N LYS A 283 4.92 5.54 -12.25
CA LYS A 283 3.60 6.18 -12.41
C LYS A 283 3.06 6.72 -11.07
N CYS A 284 3.43 6.08 -9.96
CA CYS A 284 2.98 6.46 -8.63
C CYS A 284 4.09 6.26 -7.60
N PHE A 285 4.31 7.28 -6.77
CA PHE A 285 5.27 7.28 -5.66
C PHE A 285 4.55 7.66 -4.36
N TYR A 286 4.50 6.76 -3.38
CA TYR A 286 3.89 7.03 -2.08
C TYR A 286 4.95 7.40 -1.04
N ALA A 287 4.97 8.66 -0.60
CA ALA A 287 5.98 9.20 0.30
C ALA A 287 5.54 9.22 1.78
N SER A 288 4.26 8.95 2.08
CA SER A 288 3.67 9.22 3.40
C SER A 288 4.07 10.63 3.87
N ASN A 289 4.45 10.80 5.13
CA ASN A 289 4.98 12.05 5.68
C ASN A 289 6.52 12.09 5.73
N VAL A 290 7.24 11.24 4.99
CA VAL A 290 8.72 11.21 5.01
C VAL A 290 9.31 12.58 4.68
N GLU A 291 8.69 13.29 3.74
CA GLU A 291 9.09 14.64 3.32
C GLU A 291 9.15 15.63 4.49
N PHE A 292 8.32 15.46 5.53
CA PHE A 292 8.34 16.31 6.73
C PHE A 292 9.70 16.24 7.46
N TYR A 293 10.31 15.05 7.53
CA TYR A 293 11.57 14.85 8.23
C TYR A 293 12.79 15.31 7.43
N LEU A 294 12.64 15.40 6.10
CA LEU A 294 13.72 15.77 5.20
C LEU A 294 13.71 17.26 4.88
N PHE A 295 12.53 17.89 4.85
CA PHE A 295 12.34 19.27 4.40
C PHE A 295 13.24 20.24 5.17
N ARG A 296 13.94 21.12 4.44
CA ARG A 296 14.90 22.12 4.98
C ARG A 296 16.08 21.53 5.79
N THR A 297 16.32 20.22 5.69
CA THR A 297 17.60 19.63 6.10
C THR A 297 18.50 19.45 4.87
N GLU A 298 19.78 19.17 5.08
CA GLU A 298 20.71 18.82 3.98
C GLU A 298 20.18 17.63 3.15
N ARG A 299 19.39 16.75 3.78
CA ARG A 299 18.81 15.55 3.15
C ARG A 299 17.72 15.86 2.12
N TRP A 300 17.11 17.06 2.15
CA TRP A 300 16.10 17.46 1.16
C TRP A 300 16.68 17.44 -0.26
N HIS A 301 17.90 17.96 -0.43
CA HIS A 301 18.58 18.00 -1.72
C HIS A 301 18.88 16.60 -2.24
N SER A 302 19.34 15.70 -1.37
CA SER A 302 19.57 14.28 -1.72
C SER A 302 18.28 13.59 -2.16
N TYR A 303 17.18 13.80 -1.45
CA TYR A 303 15.87 13.26 -1.83
C TYR A 303 15.38 13.77 -3.19
N LEU A 304 15.48 15.07 -3.45
CA LEU A 304 15.14 15.63 -4.75
C LEU A 304 16.05 15.09 -5.87
N GLY A 305 17.33 14.87 -5.57
CA GLY A 305 18.27 14.20 -6.49
C GLY A 305 17.82 12.77 -6.80
N ASN A 306 17.50 11.99 -5.77
CA ASN A 306 17.02 10.62 -5.87
C ASN A 306 15.73 10.51 -6.70
N LEU A 307 14.77 11.41 -6.51
CA LEU A 307 13.56 11.46 -7.33
C LEU A 307 13.85 11.75 -8.81
N ARG A 308 14.79 12.65 -9.11
CA ARG A 308 15.17 13.01 -10.49
C ARG A 308 15.88 11.89 -11.24
N VAL A 309 16.52 10.96 -10.52
CA VAL A 309 17.22 9.81 -11.12
C VAL A 309 16.25 8.74 -11.60
N LEU A 310 15.06 8.63 -10.98
CA LEU A 310 14.03 7.67 -11.37
C LEU A 310 13.54 7.93 -12.80
N PRO A 311 13.25 6.88 -13.59
CA PRO A 311 12.52 7.04 -14.86
C PRO A 311 11.06 7.39 -14.55
N LEU A 312 10.70 8.67 -14.59
CA LEU A 312 9.34 9.13 -14.30
C LEU A 312 8.48 9.15 -15.56
N ALA A 313 7.26 8.61 -15.48
CA ALA A 313 6.27 8.80 -16.53
C ALA A 313 5.87 10.28 -16.61
N GLN A 314 5.44 10.75 -17.78
CA GLN A 314 4.96 12.13 -17.96
C GLN A 314 3.81 12.47 -17.00
N ASP A 315 2.91 11.51 -16.79
CA ASP A 315 1.79 11.52 -15.85
C ASP A 315 2.13 10.69 -14.59
N SER A 316 3.29 10.96 -14.00
CA SER A 316 3.68 10.40 -12.70
C SER A 316 3.12 11.24 -11.55
N TYR A 317 2.73 10.56 -10.47
CA TYR A 317 2.11 11.19 -9.32
C TYR A 317 2.82 10.81 -8.02
N ILE A 318 2.86 11.76 -7.09
CA ILE A 318 3.30 11.55 -5.71
C ILE A 318 2.08 11.61 -4.79
N ILE A 319 1.96 10.62 -3.89
CA ILE A 319 0.99 10.61 -2.80
C ILE A 319 1.77 10.87 -1.51
N ARG A 320 1.39 11.90 -0.77
CA ARG A 320 2.02 12.30 0.50
C ARG A 320 0.97 12.50 1.58
N SER A 321 1.42 12.55 2.83
CA SER A 321 0.58 12.75 3.99
C SER A 321 1.09 13.90 4.85
N TYR A 322 0.19 14.81 5.17
CA TYR A 322 0.43 15.96 6.03
C TYR A 322 -0.19 15.73 7.40
N ALA A 323 0.62 15.85 8.47
CA ALA A 323 0.12 15.87 9.84
C ALA A 323 -0.43 17.26 10.16
N ASN A 324 -1.65 17.37 10.72
CA ASN A 324 -2.17 18.65 11.19
C ASN A 324 -1.32 19.16 12.36
N MET A 325 -0.38 20.06 12.04
CA MET A 325 0.55 20.69 12.98
C MET A 325 0.03 22.07 13.36
N TRP A 326 -1.15 22.12 13.97
CA TRP A 326 -1.84 23.37 14.35
C TRP A 326 -2.39 24.18 13.16
N GLN A 327 -2.27 23.65 11.94
CA GLN A 327 -2.83 24.23 10.73
C GLN A 327 -3.60 23.15 9.97
N ALA A 328 -4.91 23.32 9.84
CA ALA A 328 -5.73 22.35 9.14
C ALA A 328 -5.51 22.44 7.62
N HIS A 329 -5.18 21.32 6.99
CA HIS A 329 -5.05 21.27 5.53
C HIS A 329 -6.40 21.52 4.86
N PRO A 330 -6.49 22.28 3.75
CA PRO A 330 -7.76 22.52 3.05
C PRO A 330 -8.52 21.23 2.65
N ALA A 331 -7.77 20.16 2.40
CA ALA A 331 -8.30 18.83 2.10
C ALA A 331 -8.50 17.92 3.32
N GLN A 332 -8.35 18.40 4.55
CA GLN A 332 -8.42 17.57 5.74
C GLN A 332 -9.81 16.94 5.90
N VAL A 333 -9.83 15.63 6.17
CA VAL A 333 -11.06 14.91 6.53
C VAL A 333 -11.38 15.19 8.00
N PRO A 334 -12.63 15.56 8.35
CA PRO A 334 -13.03 15.74 9.75
C PRO A 334 -12.63 14.55 10.62
N GLY A 335 -12.02 14.83 11.78
CA GLY A 335 -11.57 13.81 12.73
C GLY A 335 -10.25 13.10 12.36
N SER A 336 -9.69 13.34 11.17
CA SER A 336 -8.39 12.76 10.77
C SER A 336 -7.25 13.73 11.10
N TYR A 337 -6.23 13.23 11.79
CA TYR A 337 -5.00 13.99 12.07
C TYR A 337 -4.09 14.09 10.84
N MET A 338 -4.00 13.00 10.08
CA MET A 338 -3.23 12.94 8.83
C MET A 338 -4.14 13.26 7.64
N THR A 339 -3.64 14.07 6.71
CA THR A 339 -4.31 14.39 5.44
C THR A 339 -3.48 13.85 4.29
N THR A 340 -4.01 12.86 3.57
CA THR A 340 -3.38 12.31 2.37
C THR A 340 -3.79 13.11 1.14
N VAL A 341 -2.80 13.52 0.35
CA VAL A 341 -2.98 14.28 -0.90
C VAL A 341 -2.11 13.70 -2.01
N MET A 342 -2.50 13.96 -3.26
CA MET A 342 -1.75 13.56 -4.44
C MET A 342 -1.28 14.81 -5.21
N GLN A 343 -0.16 14.76 -5.91
CA GLN A 343 0.33 15.84 -6.79
C GLN A 343 0.99 15.22 -8.02
N SER A 344 1.01 15.95 -9.15
CA SER A 344 1.91 15.62 -10.27
C SER A 344 3.36 15.66 -9.79
N LEU A 345 4.08 14.55 -9.94
CA LEU A 345 5.46 14.44 -9.48
C LEU A 345 6.40 15.30 -10.34
N ASN A 346 6.15 15.38 -11.66
CA ASN A 346 6.90 16.27 -12.55
C ASN A 346 6.67 17.76 -12.20
N THR A 347 5.43 18.14 -11.88
CA THR A 347 5.09 19.52 -11.48
C THR A 347 5.73 19.86 -10.13
N PHE A 348 5.72 18.92 -9.19
CA PHE A 348 6.43 19.06 -7.92
C PHE A 348 7.92 19.36 -8.13
N LEU A 349 8.63 18.54 -8.91
CA LEU A 349 10.06 18.75 -9.17
C LEU A 349 10.36 20.07 -9.90
N ALA A 350 9.47 20.49 -10.79
CA ALA A 350 9.56 21.79 -11.46
C ALA A 350 9.33 22.97 -10.48
N ASN A 351 8.38 22.83 -9.56
CA ASN A 351 8.13 23.82 -8.51
C ASN A 351 9.34 23.97 -7.57
N GLU A 352 9.97 22.86 -7.18
CA GLU A 352 11.21 22.88 -6.38
C GLU A 352 12.37 23.55 -7.14
N ALA A 353 12.56 23.23 -8.42
CA ALA A 353 13.61 23.85 -9.23
C ALA A 353 13.42 25.36 -9.42
N ALA A 354 12.17 25.83 -9.39
CA ALA A 354 11.82 27.25 -9.46
C ALA A 354 11.73 27.94 -8.09
N GLY A 355 12.07 27.25 -6.99
CA GLY A 355 12.00 27.81 -5.64
C GLY A 355 10.59 28.13 -5.14
N ARG A 356 9.54 27.52 -5.72
CA ARG A 356 8.14 27.84 -5.41
C ARG A 356 7.60 27.21 -4.12
N ASN A 357 8.35 26.28 -3.52
CA ASN A 357 8.00 25.64 -2.26
C ASN A 357 8.92 26.15 -1.15
N GLU A 358 8.72 27.41 -0.76
CA GLU A 358 9.56 28.04 0.27
C GLU A 358 9.33 27.37 1.62
N THR A 359 8.08 27.08 1.96
CA THR A 359 7.67 26.45 3.22
C THR A 359 7.16 25.03 3.00
N TYR A 360 7.16 24.22 4.08
CA TYR A 360 6.54 22.90 4.04
C TYR A 360 5.03 23.00 3.75
N TRP A 361 4.40 24.11 4.15
CA TRP A 361 3.00 24.38 3.83
C TRP A 361 2.78 24.55 2.33
N ASP A 362 3.67 25.26 1.64
CA ASP A 362 3.62 25.37 0.17
C ASP A 362 3.74 24.00 -0.48
N LEU A 363 4.68 23.16 -0.02
CA LEU A 363 4.86 21.81 -0.55
C LEU A 363 3.58 20.96 -0.47
N VAL A 364 2.87 21.01 0.66
CA VAL A 364 1.71 20.14 0.88
C VAL A 364 0.41 20.72 0.31
N THR A 365 0.30 22.04 0.13
CA THR A 365 -0.93 22.72 -0.35
C THR A 365 -0.88 23.21 -1.79
N ARG A 366 0.28 23.22 -2.44
CA ARG A 366 0.41 23.64 -3.85
C ARG A 366 -0.01 22.51 -4.78
N ASP A 367 -0.85 22.82 -5.77
CA ASP A 367 -1.24 21.95 -6.87
C ASP A 367 -1.73 20.53 -6.46
N TYR A 368 -2.26 20.39 -5.23
CA TYR A 368 -2.72 19.09 -4.75
C TYR A 368 -4.01 18.65 -5.46
N ILE A 369 -4.19 17.34 -5.55
CA ILE A 369 -5.26 16.65 -6.26
C ILE A 369 -5.99 15.76 -5.26
N ILE A 370 -7.29 16.01 -5.07
CA ILE A 370 -8.18 15.21 -4.19
C ILE A 370 -9.45 14.74 -4.90
N GLN A 371 -9.76 15.31 -6.05
CA GLN A 371 -10.87 14.90 -6.92
C GLN A 371 -10.38 14.84 -8.35
#